data_AF-F2UBM7-F1
#
_entry.id   AF-F2UBM7-F1
#
_cell.length_a   1.000
_cell.length_b   1.000
_cell.length_c   1.000
_cell.angle_alpha   90.00
_cell.angle_beta   90.00
_cell.angle_gamma   90.00
#
_symmetry.space_group_name_H-M   'P 1'
#
loop_
_entity.id
_entity.type
_entity.pdbx_description
1 polymer ?
#
loop_
_entity_poly.entity_id
_entity_poly.type
_entity_poly.pdbx_seq_one_letter_code
_entity_poly.pdbx_strand_id
1 'polypeptide(L)'
;MCLRPAHKAQQSMYMAYSKGERDIEKDVLKSGDVLCQIMNKISPKSIRSYHHEPTLAFKQMENIGYFLQAAKQYGLPDSDLFITIDLFEGRNMKQVVICLAALKKLAESRGFRL
;
A
#
# COMPACT_ATOMS: atom_id res chain seq x y z
N MET A 1 -3.85 30.29 -38.59
CA MET A 1 -3.23 30.16 -37.25
C MET A 1 -3.66 28.83 -36.64
N CYS A 2 -2.85 27.77 -36.80
CA CYS A 2 -3.14 26.46 -36.23
C CYS A 2 -2.18 26.24 -35.05
N LEU A 3 -2.67 26.37 -33.81
CA LEU A 3 -1.91 26.01 -32.62
C LEU A 3 -1.75 24.49 -32.59
N ARG A 4 -0.49 24.03 -32.50
CA ARG A 4 -0.04 22.65 -32.70
C ARG A 4 -0.69 21.66 -31.71
N PRO A 5 -1.21 20.49 -32.16
CA PRO A 5 -1.81 19.44 -31.31
C PRO A 5 -0.84 18.71 -30.37
N ALA A 6 0.48 18.84 -30.56
CA ALA A 6 1.49 18.00 -29.91
C ALA A 6 1.61 18.19 -28.38
N HIS A 7 1.35 19.39 -27.86
CA HIS A 7 1.55 19.69 -26.44
C HIS A 7 0.50 19.03 -25.53
N LYS A 8 -0.74 18.84 -26.02
CA LYS A 8 -1.79 18.13 -25.27
C LYS A 8 -1.49 16.63 -25.18
N ALA A 9 -1.00 16.02 -26.27
CA ALA A 9 -0.68 14.59 -26.30
C ALA A 9 0.49 14.23 -25.36
N GLN A 10 1.56 15.04 -25.33
CA GLN A 10 2.69 14.83 -24.41
C GLN A 10 2.28 14.99 -22.94
N GLN A 11 1.42 15.96 -22.64
CA GLN A 11 0.90 16.16 -21.29
C GLN A 11 -0.04 15.01 -20.86
N SER A 12 -0.92 14.55 -21.76
CA SER A 12 -1.77 13.38 -21.53
C SER A 12 -0.95 12.09 -21.37
N MET A 13 0.15 11.92 -22.10
CA MET A 13 1.04 10.78 -21.98
C MET A 13 1.82 10.80 -20.67
N TYR A 14 2.36 11.96 -20.24
CA TYR A 14 3.03 12.10 -18.93
C TYR A 14 2.06 11.94 -17.76
N MET A 15 0.83 12.44 -17.90
CA MET A 15 -0.26 12.21 -16.94
C MET A 15 -0.65 10.72 -16.90
N ALA A 16 -0.72 10.04 -18.05
CA ALA A 16 -1.00 8.60 -18.12
C ALA A 16 0.15 7.74 -17.59
N TYR A 17 1.40 8.14 -17.81
CA TYR A 17 2.58 7.48 -17.27
C TYR A 17 2.66 7.61 -15.74
N SER A 18 2.50 8.84 -15.23
CA SER A 18 2.44 9.10 -13.78
C SER A 18 1.18 8.53 -13.11
N LYS A 19 0.09 8.33 -13.85
CA LYS A 19 -1.12 7.66 -13.36
C LYS A 19 -0.96 6.14 -13.38
N GLY A 20 -0.36 5.59 -14.42
CA GLY A 20 -0.12 4.16 -14.61
C GLY A 20 0.78 3.53 -13.55
N GLU A 21 1.90 4.18 -13.17
CA GLU A 21 2.78 3.65 -12.12
C GLU A 21 2.09 3.60 -10.75
N ARG A 22 1.31 4.63 -10.40
CA ARG A 22 0.56 4.70 -9.12
C ARG A 22 -0.64 3.75 -9.08
N ASP A 23 -1.28 3.52 -10.21
CA ASP A 23 -2.41 2.58 -10.32
C ASP A 23 -1.91 1.13 -10.17
N ILE A 24 -0.73 0.80 -10.72
CA ILE A 24 -0.08 -0.51 -10.53
C ILE A 24 0.26 -0.75 -9.06
N GLU A 25 0.84 0.23 -8.36
CA GLU A 25 1.13 0.13 -6.93
C GLU A 25 -0.13 -0.12 -6.10
N LYS A 26 -1.21 0.61 -6.40
CA LYS A 26 -2.50 0.43 -5.73
C LYS A 26 -3.05 -0.98 -5.95
N ASP A 27 -3.05 -1.48 -7.18
CA ASP A 27 -3.66 -2.78 -7.50
C ASP A 27 -2.90 -3.94 -6.85
N VAL A 28 -1.56 -3.86 -6.80
CA VAL A 28 -0.73 -4.85 -6.11
C VAL A 28 -1.01 -4.84 -4.61
N LEU A 29 -1.08 -3.67 -3.99
CA LEU A 29 -1.29 -3.52 -2.55
C LEU A 29 -2.74 -3.79 -2.11
N LYS A 30 -3.72 -3.55 -3.00
CA LYS A 30 -5.15 -3.70 -2.71
C LYS A 30 -5.54 -5.13 -2.34
N SER A 31 -4.84 -6.13 -2.85
CA SER A 31 -5.01 -7.53 -2.47
C SER A 31 -4.77 -7.78 -0.96
N GLY A 32 -3.95 -6.95 -0.32
CA GLY A 32 -3.48 -7.11 1.05
C GLY A 32 -2.49 -8.27 1.26
N ASP A 33 -2.27 -9.13 0.26
CA ASP A 33 -1.36 -10.28 0.33
C ASP A 33 0.09 -9.82 0.57
N VAL A 34 0.57 -8.91 -0.28
CA VAL A 34 1.92 -8.34 -0.19
C VAL A 34 2.15 -7.63 1.15
N LEU A 35 1.13 -6.95 1.68
CA LEU A 35 1.21 -6.31 2.99
C LEU A 35 1.42 -7.33 4.12
N CYS A 36 0.65 -8.42 4.11
CA CYS A 36 0.81 -9.51 5.07
C CYS A 36 2.19 -10.18 4.95
N GLN A 37 2.69 -10.37 3.72
CA GLN A 37 4.03 -10.89 3.49
C GLN A 37 5.12 -9.99 4.06
N ILE A 38 5.04 -8.68 3.82
CA ILE A 38 6.00 -7.69 4.36
C ILE A 38 6.01 -7.76 5.88
N MET A 39 4.84 -7.77 6.51
CA MET A 39 4.74 -7.81 7.97
C MET A 39 5.35 -9.09 8.55
N ASN A 40 5.08 -10.25 7.94
CA ASN A 40 5.69 -11.52 8.35
C ASN A 40 7.21 -11.59 8.11
N LYS A 41 7.75 -10.84 7.14
CA LYS A 41 9.21 -10.71 6.97
C LYS A 41 9.84 -9.88 8.09
N ILE A 42 9.20 -8.77 8.47
CA ILE A 42 9.70 -7.86 9.52
C ILE A 42 9.52 -8.48 10.91
N SER A 43 8.38 -9.12 11.16
CA SER A 43 8.03 -9.77 12.40
C SER A 43 7.51 -11.19 12.11
N PRO A 44 8.38 -12.20 12.18
CA PRO A 44 8.00 -13.58 11.89
C PRO A 44 6.81 -14.03 12.73
N LYS A 45 5.85 -14.68 12.07
CA LYS A 45 4.61 -15.20 12.68
C LYS A 45 3.66 -14.12 13.24
N SER A 46 3.83 -12.85 12.88
CA SER A 46 2.90 -11.78 13.26
C SER A 46 1.51 -11.95 12.65
N ILE A 47 1.43 -12.52 11.44
CA ILE A 47 0.17 -12.88 10.79
C ILE A 47 0.21 -14.37 10.47
N ARG A 48 -0.49 -15.16 11.29
CA ARG A 48 -0.45 -16.63 11.23
C ARG A 48 -1.05 -17.21 9.94
N SER A 49 -2.10 -16.60 9.42
CA SER A 49 -2.84 -17.05 8.25
C SER A 49 -3.51 -15.84 7.59
N TYR A 50 -3.45 -15.77 6.27
CA TYR A 50 -4.09 -14.72 5.47
C TYR A 50 -4.38 -15.27 4.06
N HIS A 51 -5.12 -14.53 3.25
CA HIS A 51 -5.52 -14.99 1.91
C HIS A 51 -4.44 -14.69 0.88
N HIS A 52 -3.97 -15.70 0.16
CA HIS A 52 -3.08 -15.52 -0.99
C HIS A 52 -3.88 -15.21 -2.25
N GLU A 53 -3.46 -14.18 -2.99
CA GLU A 53 -4.11 -13.73 -4.24
C GLU A 53 -5.65 -13.66 -4.18
N PRO A 54 -6.25 -12.99 -3.16
CA PRO A 54 -7.69 -12.97 -3.00
C PRO A 54 -8.39 -12.19 -4.12
N THR A 55 -9.39 -12.82 -4.73
CA THR A 55 -10.27 -12.18 -5.74
C THR A 55 -11.54 -11.56 -5.15
N LEU A 56 -11.96 -12.01 -3.97
CA LEU A 56 -13.16 -11.52 -3.29
C LEU A 56 -12.84 -10.27 -2.45
N ALA A 57 -13.62 -9.21 -2.62
CA ALA A 57 -13.44 -7.93 -1.94
C ALA A 57 -13.30 -8.05 -0.42
N PHE A 58 -14.14 -8.84 0.24
CA PHE A 58 -14.08 -9.00 1.70
C PHE A 58 -12.78 -9.67 2.17
N LYS A 59 -12.21 -10.60 1.38
CA LYS A 59 -10.92 -11.23 1.70
C LYS A 59 -9.76 -10.26 1.56
N GLN A 60 -9.81 -9.39 0.54
CA GLN A 60 -8.85 -8.31 0.36
C GLN A 60 -8.88 -7.34 1.55
N MET A 61 -10.08 -6.92 1.96
CA MET A 61 -10.28 -6.05 3.12
C MET A 61 -9.84 -6.70 4.44
N GLU A 62 -10.05 -8.02 4.58
CA GLU A 62 -9.62 -8.79 5.74
C GLU A 62 -8.08 -8.86 5.84
N ASN A 63 -7.39 -9.14 4.73
CA ASN A 63 -5.91 -9.09 4.70
C ASN A 63 -5.37 -7.72 5.11
N ILE A 64 -5.96 -6.64 4.60
CA ILE A 64 -5.58 -5.27 4.99
C ILE A 64 -5.78 -5.10 6.51
N GLY A 65 -6.88 -5.60 7.06
CA GLY A 65 -7.13 -5.59 8.50
C GLY A 65 -6.07 -6.34 9.30
N TYR A 66 -5.65 -7.53 8.85
CA TYR A 66 -4.59 -8.30 9.50
C TYR A 66 -3.25 -7.55 9.49
N PHE A 67 -2.89 -6.92 8.37
CA PHE A 67 -1.72 -6.06 8.30
C PHE A 67 -1.78 -4.92 9.33
N LEU A 68 -2.90 -4.19 9.38
CA LEU A 68 -3.06 -3.04 10.29
C LEU A 68 -2.96 -3.48 11.76
N GLN A 69 -3.59 -4.61 12.11
CA GLN A 69 -3.50 -5.17 13.46
C GLN A 69 -2.07 -5.56 13.82
N ALA A 70 -1.36 -6.22 12.92
CA ALA A 70 0.02 -6.64 13.13
C ALA A 70 0.99 -5.45 13.19
N ALA A 71 0.80 -4.42 12.35
CA ALA A 71 1.58 -3.18 12.41
C ALA A 71 1.36 -2.44 13.73
N LYS A 72 0.11 -2.37 14.22
CA LYS A 72 -0.22 -1.83 15.54
C LYS A 72 0.48 -2.60 16.65
N GLN A 73 0.40 -3.94 16.64
CA GLN A 73 1.08 -4.80 17.62
C GLN A 73 2.60 -4.68 17.54
N TYR A 74 3.14 -4.44 16.35
CA TYR A 74 4.55 -4.16 16.17
C TYR A 74 4.95 -2.81 16.81
N GLY A 75 4.00 -1.93 17.12
CA GLY A 75 4.24 -0.67 17.84
C GLY A 75 4.13 0.57 16.98
N LEU A 76 3.51 0.47 15.79
CA LEU A 76 3.18 1.65 15.00
C LEU A 76 2.02 2.41 15.67
N PRO A 77 2.12 3.74 15.87
CA PRO A 77 1.05 4.51 16.48
C PRO A 77 -0.17 4.60 15.55
N ASP A 78 -1.37 4.73 16.15
CA ASP A 78 -2.63 4.84 15.40
C ASP A 78 -2.66 6.03 14.43
N SER A 79 -1.89 7.10 14.70
CA SER A 79 -1.75 8.26 13.81
C SER A 79 -1.06 7.95 12.48
N ASP A 80 -0.22 6.92 12.48
CA ASP A 80 0.57 6.53 11.30
C ASP A 80 -0.11 5.37 10.55
N LEU A 81 -1.13 4.73 11.12
CA LEU A 81 -1.92 3.71 10.44
C LEU A 81 -2.88 4.36 9.45
N PHE A 82 -3.21 3.62 8.39
CA PHE A 82 -4.31 3.94 7.48
C PHE A 82 -5.54 3.11 7.83
N ILE A 83 -6.70 3.46 7.26
CA ILE A 83 -7.91 2.64 7.39
C ILE A 83 -8.17 1.84 6.12
N THR A 84 -8.84 0.69 6.20
CA THR A 84 -9.01 -0.24 5.08
C THR A 84 -9.50 0.42 3.77
N ILE A 85 -10.43 1.37 3.87
CA ILE A 85 -10.98 2.13 2.74
C ILE A 85 -9.95 3.04 2.05
N ASP A 86 -8.94 3.53 2.78
CA ASP A 86 -7.88 4.39 2.21
C ASP A 86 -7.12 3.67 1.11
N LEU A 87 -6.85 2.37 1.29
CA LEU A 87 -6.18 1.51 0.33
C LEU A 87 -7.17 0.83 -0.61
N PHE A 88 -8.21 0.19 -0.08
CA PHE A 88 -9.11 -0.65 -0.87
C PHE A 88 -9.85 0.15 -1.96
N GLU A 89 -10.37 1.33 -1.62
CA GLU A 89 -10.97 2.25 -2.58
C GLU A 89 -9.94 3.24 -3.14
N GLY A 90 -8.78 3.36 -2.51
CA GLY A 90 -7.74 4.34 -2.86
C GLY A 90 -8.10 5.76 -2.45
N ARG A 91 -8.92 5.94 -1.40
CA ARG A 91 -9.33 7.28 -0.93
C ARG A 91 -8.16 8.11 -0.42
N ASN A 92 -7.16 7.47 0.18
CA ASN A 92 -6.02 8.17 0.77
C ASN A 92 -4.73 7.34 0.68
N MET A 93 -4.23 7.16 -0.55
CA MET A 93 -2.95 6.48 -0.78
C MET A 93 -1.76 7.18 -0.11
N LYS A 94 -1.86 8.47 0.21
CA LYS A 94 -0.81 9.19 0.95
C LYS A 94 -0.64 8.63 2.36
N GLN A 95 -1.73 8.34 3.07
CA GLN A 95 -1.67 7.72 4.39
C GLN A 95 -1.10 6.30 4.33
N VAL A 96 -1.41 5.54 3.27
CA VAL A 96 -0.81 4.21 3.03
C VAL A 96 0.71 4.31 2.91
N VAL A 97 1.21 5.27 2.12
CA VAL A 97 2.65 5.49 1.97
C VAL A 97 3.30 5.94 3.29
N ILE A 98 2.65 6.82 4.05
CA ILE A 98 3.11 7.25 5.38
C ILE A 98 3.24 6.05 6.32
N CYS A 99 2.21 5.20 6.39
CA CYS A 99 2.21 3.98 7.20
C CYS A 99 3.38 3.06 6.85
N LEU A 100 3.62 2.79 5.57
CA LEU A 100 4.70 1.93 5.12
C LEU A 100 6.08 2.53 5.42
N ALA A 101 6.24 3.84 5.25
CA ALA A 101 7.47 4.54 5.57
C ALA A 101 7.76 4.54 7.08
N ALA A 102 6.73 4.74 7.91
CA ALA A 102 6.83 4.68 9.36
C ALA A 102 7.17 3.25 9.84
N LEU A 103 6.52 2.24 9.26
CA LEU A 103 6.81 0.83 9.54
C LEU A 103 8.26 0.48 9.20
N LYS A 104 8.76 0.93 8.03
CA LYS A 104 10.16 0.74 7.63
C LYS A 104 11.12 1.34 8.66
N LYS A 105 10.92 2.59 9.06
CA LYS A 105 11.77 3.27 10.06
C LYS A 105 11.75 2.55 11.41
N LEU A 106 10.57 2.06 11.83
CA LEU A 106 10.42 1.29 13.06
C LEU A 106 11.10 -0.08 12.98
N ALA A 107 11.07 -0.73 11.82
CA ALA A 107 11.79 -1.98 11.61
C ALA A 107 13.31 -1.77 11.67
N GLU A 108 13.81 -0.71 11.01
CA GLU A 108 15.22 -0.33 11.01
C GLU A 108 15.73 0.00 12.42
N SER A 109 14.95 0.72 13.24
CA SER A 109 15.30 1.02 14.62
C SER A 109 15.37 -0.22 15.52
N ARG A 110 14.75 -1.33 15.11
CA ARG A 110 14.82 -2.64 15.75
C ARG A 110 15.88 -3.56 15.14
N GLY A 111 16.73 -3.04 14.28
CA GLY A 111 17.84 -3.78 13.67
C GLY A 111 17.47 -4.60 12.44
N PHE A 112 16.25 -4.44 11.90
CA PHE A 112 15.88 -5.05 10.63
C PHE A 112 16.54 -4.29 9.48
N ARG A 113 17.39 -4.94 8.70
CA ARG A 113 18.02 -4.36 7.50
C ARG A 113 17.33 -4.93 6.26
N LEU A 114 16.70 -4.04 5.49
CA LEU A 114 16.12 -4.32 4.17
C LEU A 114 17.20 -4.47 3.10
#